data_AF-A0A9P5QB36-F1
#
_entry.id   AF-A0A9P5QB36-F1
#
_cell.length_a   1.000
_cell.length_b   1.000
_cell.length_c   1.000
_cell.angle_alpha   90.00
_cell.angle_beta   90.00
_cell.angle_gamma   90.00
#
_symmetry.space_group_name_H-M   'P 1'
#
loop_
_entity.id
_entity.type
_entity.pdbx_description
1 polymer ?
#
loop_
_entity_poly.entity_id
_entity_poly.type
_entity_poly.pdbx_seq_one_letter_code
_entity_poly.pdbx_strand_id
1 'polypeptide(L)'
;IGAFVEKTQDADILYYAGVPVWLVRLSTNCPDARVDSVGDVIQEDHQQRVKLHCGYLLNCADEQPSNQVIYVGLANKSDRYTAMAEFMDAQFQTPSLFGLPETTKRVVRKIAFPV
;
A
#
# COMPACT_ATOMS: atom_id res chain seq x y z
N ILE A 1 -3.53 -5.01 -3.46
CA ILE A 1 -4.00 -3.89 -4.31
C ILE A 1 -5.46 -3.65 -3.93
N GLY A 2 -5.89 -2.42 -3.72
CA GLY A 2 -7.30 -2.10 -3.37
C GLY A 2 -7.83 -0.95 -4.22
N ALA A 3 -9.04 -0.47 -3.92
CA ALA A 3 -9.75 0.50 -4.74
C ALA A 3 -9.74 1.92 -4.14
N PHE A 4 -9.49 2.92 -4.99
CA PHE A 4 -9.69 4.33 -4.64
C PHE A 4 -11.07 4.75 -5.14
N VAL A 5 -11.89 5.30 -4.26
CA VAL A 5 -13.28 5.59 -4.56
C VAL A 5 -13.63 6.97 -4.03
N GLU A 6 -14.38 7.77 -4.79
CA GLU A 6 -14.81 9.10 -4.34
C GLU A 6 -16.17 9.08 -3.65
N LYS A 7 -17.01 8.10 -4.01
CA LYS A 7 -18.37 7.96 -3.49
C LYS A 7 -18.43 6.96 -2.33
N THR A 8 -19.08 7.37 -1.25
CA THR A 8 -19.25 6.52 -0.06
C THR A 8 -20.02 5.22 -0.37
N GLN A 9 -21.05 5.28 -1.23
CA GLN A 9 -21.83 4.09 -1.61
C GLN A 9 -20.99 3.02 -2.32
N ASP A 10 -20.13 3.45 -3.25
CA ASP A 10 -19.25 2.54 -3.98
C ASP A 10 -18.18 1.95 -3.04
N ALA A 11 -17.75 2.74 -2.04
CA ALA A 11 -16.82 2.27 -1.03
C ALA A 11 -17.45 1.23 -0.09
N ASP A 12 -18.72 1.41 0.30
CA ASP A 12 -19.44 0.45 1.14
C ASP A 12 -19.57 -0.90 0.42
N ILE A 13 -19.96 -0.88 -0.86
CA ILE A 13 -20.09 -2.11 -1.67
C ILE A 13 -18.76 -2.85 -1.73
N LEU A 14 -17.66 -2.15 -2.00
CA LEU A 14 -16.33 -2.76 -2.11
C LEU A 14 -15.78 -3.24 -0.77
N TYR A 15 -16.09 -2.53 0.32
CA TYR A 15 -15.74 -2.93 1.68
C TYR A 15 -16.43 -4.24 2.05
N TYR A 16 -17.75 -4.36 1.81
CA TYR A 16 -18.48 -5.60 2.04
C TYR A 16 -18.06 -6.74 1.09
N ALA A 17 -17.50 -6.41 -0.07
CA ALA A 17 -16.88 -7.38 -0.97
C ALA A 17 -15.47 -7.83 -0.54
N GLY A 18 -14.96 -7.33 0.59
CA GLY A 18 -13.63 -7.70 1.12
C GLY A 18 -12.46 -7.06 0.37
N VAL A 19 -12.73 -6.04 -0.45
CA VAL A 19 -11.69 -5.27 -1.14
C VAL A 19 -11.26 -4.11 -0.23
N PRO A 20 -9.96 -3.93 0.06
CA PRO A 20 -9.49 -2.74 0.77
C PRO A 20 -9.85 -1.47 -0.04
N VAL A 21 -10.52 -0.51 0.59
CA VAL A 21 -10.98 0.73 -0.06
C VAL A 21 -10.38 1.96 0.59
N TRP A 22 -9.97 2.92 -0.23
CA TRP A 22 -9.56 4.26 0.20
C TRP A 22 -10.53 5.30 -0.36
N LEU A 23 -11.26 5.97 0.52
CA LEU A 23 -12.22 7.02 0.14
C LEU A 23 -11.46 8.33 -0.11
N VAL A 24 -11.43 8.78 -1.37
CA VAL A 24 -10.81 10.03 -1.78
C VAL A 24 -11.85 11.13 -1.72
N ARG A 25 -11.62 12.16 -0.89
CA ARG A 25 -12.48 13.34 -0.83
C ARG A 25 -11.68 14.58 -1.19
N LEU A 26 -12.31 15.48 -1.95
CA LEU A 26 -11.77 16.81 -2.21
C LEU A 26 -11.61 17.55 -0.87
N SER A 27 -10.48 18.25 -0.70
CA SER A 27 -10.19 19.02 0.52
C SER A 27 -11.28 20.07 0.79
N THR A 28 -11.92 20.60 -0.25
CA THR A 28 -13.05 21.55 -0.14
C THR A 28 -14.31 20.93 0.46
N ASN A 29 -14.49 19.61 0.36
CA ASN A 29 -15.62 18.86 0.91
C ASN A 29 -15.27 18.17 2.24
N CYS A 30 -14.03 18.32 2.71
CA CYS A 30 -13.66 18.04 4.08
C CYS A 30 -13.76 19.40 4.79
N PRO A 31 -14.86 19.71 5.50
CA PRO A 31 -14.91 20.95 6.27
C PRO A 31 -13.67 20.91 7.15
N ASP A 32 -12.86 21.99 7.11
CA ASP A 32 -11.53 22.10 7.72
C ASP A 32 -11.40 21.04 8.79
N ALA A 33 -10.55 20.03 8.57
CA ALA A 33 -10.24 19.04 9.59
C ALA A 33 -9.62 19.83 10.74
N ARG A 34 -10.49 20.41 11.54
CA ARG A 34 -10.16 21.28 12.65
C ARG A 34 -9.67 20.26 13.63
N VAL A 35 -8.36 20.18 13.70
CA VAL A 35 -7.67 19.44 14.74
C VAL A 35 -8.03 20.19 16.02
N ASP A 36 -9.21 19.89 16.56
CA ASP A 36 -9.76 20.56 17.73
C ASP A 36 -8.84 20.36 18.94
N SER A 37 -8.04 19.30 18.90
CA SER A 37 -6.94 19.05 19.82
C SER A 37 -5.86 18.23 19.13
N VAL A 38 -4.61 18.61 19.36
CA VAL A 38 -3.46 17.73 19.12
C VAL A 38 -3.46 16.73 20.26
N GLY A 39 -3.74 15.46 19.97
CA GLY A 39 -3.59 14.39 20.95
C GLY A 39 -2.12 14.20 21.32
N ASP A 40 -1.86 13.57 22.47
CA ASP A 40 -0.50 13.24 22.87
C ASP A 40 0.19 12.43 21.78
N VAL A 41 1.48 12.70 21.57
CA VAL A 41 2.30 11.97 20.60
C VAL A 41 2.25 10.49 21.00
N ILE A 42 1.77 9.67 20.08
CA ILE A 42 1.76 8.22 20.26
C ILE A 42 3.22 7.76 20.28
N GLN A 43 3.70 7.39 21.47
CA GLN A 43 5.05 6.86 21.66
C GLN A 43 5.01 5.35 21.90
N GLU A 44 6.06 4.70 21.40
CA GLU A 44 6.33 3.31 21.72
C GLU A 44 6.72 3.17 23.19
N ASP A 45 6.19 2.13 23.85
CA ASP A 45 6.63 1.75 25.18
C ASP A 45 7.98 1.00 25.15
N HIS A 46 8.53 0.69 26.32
CA HIS A 46 9.77 -0.08 26.45
C HIS A 46 9.70 -1.50 25.89
N GLN A 47 8.51 -1.97 25.50
CA GLN A 47 8.26 -3.27 24.90
C GLN A 47 7.97 -3.16 23.39
N GLN A 48 8.26 -2.01 22.78
CA GLN A 48 7.97 -1.72 21.36
C GLN A 48 6.48 -1.88 21.06
N ARG A 49 5.59 -1.43 21.95
CA ARG A 49 4.15 -1.45 21.72
C ARG A 49 3.60 -0.04 21.68
N VAL A 50 2.60 0.14 20.83
CA VAL A 50 1.89 1.40 20.67
C VAL A 50 0.45 1.21 21.12
N LYS A 51 0.02 2.00 22.11
CA LYS A 51 -1.38 2.02 22.52
C LYS A 51 -2.17 2.97 21.63
N LEU A 52 -3.15 2.42 20.91
CA LEU A 52 -4.07 3.18 20.08
C LEU A 52 -5.19 3.81 20.94
N HIS A 53 -5.83 4.85 20.40
CA HIS A 53 -6.95 5.56 21.04
C HIS A 53 -8.14 4.63 21.38
N CYS A 54 -8.32 3.53 20.64
CA CYS A 54 -9.34 2.52 20.89
C CYS A 54 -8.97 1.51 22.00
N GLY A 55 -7.83 1.70 22.68
CA GLY A 55 -7.33 0.80 23.71
C GLY A 55 -6.60 -0.44 23.16
N TYR A 56 -6.56 -0.62 21.84
CA TYR A 56 -5.80 -1.67 21.19
C TYR A 56 -4.30 -1.44 21.32
N LEU A 57 -3.54 -2.51 21.57
CA LEU A 57 -2.08 -2.49 21.65
C LEU A 57 -1.51 -3.04 20.35
N LEU A 58 -0.90 -2.17 19.56
CA LEU A 58 -0.16 -2.55 18.37
C LEU A 58 1.24 -3.01 18.78
N ASN A 59 1.63 -4.22 18.41
CA ASN A 59 2.99 -4.72 18.60
C ASN A 59 3.87 -4.21 17.45
N CYS A 60 4.90 -3.43 17.79
CA CYS A 60 5.89 -2.91 16.85
C CYS A 60 7.24 -3.65 16.95
N ALA A 61 7.32 -4.73 17.75
CA ALA A 61 8.55 -5.52 17.90
C ALA A 61 8.94 -6.34 16.66
N ASP A 62 8.14 -6.31 15.59
CA ASP A 62 8.46 -6.94 14.30
C ASP A 62 9.52 -6.12 13.55
N GLU A 63 10.73 -6.06 14.11
CA GLU A 63 11.91 -5.37 13.54
C GLU A 63 12.33 -6.01 12.19
N GLN A 64 11.92 -7.27 11.97
CA GLN A 64 12.01 -7.95 10.68
C GLN A 64 10.62 -8.38 10.22
N PRO A 65 10.12 -7.84 9.08
CA PRO A 65 8.87 -8.31 8.52
C PRO A 65 9.02 -9.80 8.17
N SER A 66 8.02 -10.59 8.54
CA SER A 66 7.95 -12.02 8.20
C SER A 66 7.95 -12.27 6.68
N ASN A 67 7.60 -11.24 5.91
CA ASN A 67 7.58 -11.26 4.45
C ASN A 67 8.81 -10.55 3.89
N GLN A 68 9.28 -11.02 2.74
CA GLN A 68 10.39 -10.40 2.01
C GLN A 68 10.12 -8.92 1.74
N VAL A 69 11.07 -8.07 2.13
CA VAL A 69 11.07 -6.66 1.75
C VAL A 69 11.41 -6.54 0.27
N ILE A 70 10.43 -6.14 -0.54
CA ILE A 70 10.59 -6.01 -2.00
C ILE A 70 11.17 -4.65 -2.41
N TYR A 71 11.10 -3.64 -1.55
CA TYR A 71 11.59 -2.30 -1.83
C TYR A 71 11.89 -1.54 -0.53
N VAL A 72 13.02 -0.84 -0.50
CA VAL A 72 13.42 0.09 0.59
C VAL A 72 13.67 1.46 -0.03
N GLY A 73 12.87 2.47 0.34
CA GLY A 73 12.98 3.83 -0.19
C GLY A 73 11.70 4.65 -0.02
N LEU A 74 11.70 5.89 -0.54
CA LEU A 74 10.56 6.78 -0.46
C LEU A 74 9.38 6.28 -1.31
N ALA A 75 8.17 6.40 -0.77
CA ALA A 75 6.95 5.92 -1.43
C ALA A 75 6.65 6.61 -2.77
N ASN A 76 7.23 7.79 -3.04
CA ASN A 76 7.01 8.57 -4.25
C ASN A 76 8.00 8.26 -5.40
N LYS A 77 8.90 7.29 -5.24
CA LYS A 77 9.88 6.92 -6.28
C LYS A 77 9.28 5.90 -7.24
N SER A 78 9.56 6.07 -8.54
CA SER A 78 9.18 5.12 -9.59
C SER A 78 9.71 3.72 -9.36
N ASP A 79 10.90 3.62 -8.76
CA ASP A 79 11.63 2.37 -8.52
C ASP A 79 10.83 1.40 -7.65
N ARG A 80 9.94 1.93 -6.79
CA ARG A 80 8.98 1.13 -6.02
C ARG A 80 8.08 0.29 -6.93
N TYR A 81 7.57 0.87 -8.01
CA TYR A 81 6.67 0.19 -8.94
C TYR A 81 7.42 -0.84 -9.79
N THR A 82 8.68 -0.56 -10.14
CA THR A 82 9.54 -1.53 -10.84
C THR A 82 9.79 -2.75 -9.96
N ALA A 83 10.21 -2.54 -8.70
CA ALA A 83 10.46 -3.64 -7.77
C ALA A 83 9.19 -4.46 -7.46
N MET A 84 8.03 -3.79 -7.38
CA MET A 84 6.73 -4.48 -7.28
C MET A 84 6.42 -5.33 -8.51
N ALA A 85 6.67 -4.81 -9.71
CA ALA A 85 6.44 -5.56 -10.95
C ALA A 85 7.35 -6.79 -11.04
N GLU A 86 8.64 -6.64 -10.73
CA GLU A 86 9.61 -7.74 -10.70
C GLU A 86 9.23 -8.81 -9.68
N PHE A 87 8.78 -8.40 -8.49
CA PHE A 87 8.31 -9.34 -7.48
C PHE A 87 7.05 -10.11 -7.94
N MET A 88 6.08 -9.42 -8.54
CA MET A 88 4.89 -10.07 -9.08
C MET A 88 5.26 -11.06 -10.20
N ASP A 89 6.12 -10.65 -11.14
CA ASP A 89 6.59 -11.52 -12.21
C ASP A 89 7.28 -12.78 -11.65
N ALA A 90 8.12 -12.66 -10.62
CA ALA A 90 8.77 -13.80 -9.98
C ALA A 90 7.78 -14.75 -9.28
N GLN A 91 6.70 -14.23 -8.69
CA GLN A 91 5.68 -15.04 -8.01
C GLN A 91 4.71 -15.72 -8.98
N PHE A 92 4.43 -15.09 -10.13
CA PHE A 92 3.51 -15.61 -11.14
C PHE A 92 4.21 -16.35 -12.29
N GLN A 93 5.53 -16.46 -12.27
CA GLN A 93 6.27 -17.40 -13.11
C GLN A 93 6.03 -18.83 -12.62
N THR A 94 4.92 -19.42 -13.08
CA THR A 94 4.72 -20.87 -13.06
C THR A 94 5.90 -21.51 -13.81
N PRO A 95 6.60 -22.52 -13.25
CA PRO A 95 7.56 -23.26 -14.04
C PRO A 95 6.80 -23.86 -15.23
N SER A 96 7.19 -23.52 -16.46
CA SER A 96 6.60 -24.17 -17.62
C SER A 96 6.96 -25.65 -17.54
N LEU A 97 5.97 -26.50 -17.24
CA LEU A 97 6.13 -27.96 -17.20
C LEU A 97 6.54 -28.54 -18.57
N PHE A 98 6.57 -27.73 -19.62
CA PHE A 98 7.13 -28.04 -20.92
C PHE A 98 8.14 -26.95 -21.27
N GLY A 99 9.42 -27.33 -21.30
CA GLY A 99 10.52 -26.43 -21.60
C GLY A 99 10.43 -25.88 -23.01
N LEU A 100 10.25 -24.57 -23.12
CA LEU A 100 10.64 -23.76 -24.27
C LEU A 100 10.97 -22.36 -23.72
N PRO A 101 12.20 -21.85 -23.91
CA PRO A 101 12.54 -20.50 -23.48
C PRO A 101 11.94 -19.50 -24.46
N GLU A 102 10.69 -19.09 -24.25
CA GLU A 102 10.21 -17.87 -24.88
C GLU A 102 10.79 -16.66 -24.12
N THR A 103 11.93 -16.17 -24.60
CA THR A 103 12.40 -14.82 -24.31
C THR A 103 11.39 -13.82 -24.86
N THR A 104 10.31 -13.54 -24.12
CA THR A 104 9.46 -12.39 -24.39
C THR A 104 10.26 -11.14 -24.00
N LYS A 105 11.05 -10.62 -24.94
CA LYS A 105 11.66 -9.29 -24.82
C LYS A 105 10.52 -8.26 -24.75
N ARG A 106 10.07 -7.90 -23.54
CA ARG A 106 9.13 -6.81 -23.33
C ARG A 106 9.89 -5.50 -23.20
N VAL A 107 9.75 -4.66 -24.22
CA VAL A 107 10.27 -3.29 -24.23
C VAL A 107 9.39 -2.44 -23.33
N VAL A 108 9.92 -2.04 -22.18
CA VAL A 108 9.28 -1.04 -21.30
C VAL A 108 9.52 0.34 -21.92
N ARG A 109 8.49 0.90 -22.56
CA ARG A 109 8.52 2.31 -23.01
C ARG A 109 8.10 3.21 -21.85
N LYS A 110 9.00 4.09 -21.43
CA LYS A 110 8.72 5.18 -20.49
C LYS A 110 7.79 6.18 -21.17
N ILE A 111 6.52 6.18 -20.80
CA ILE A 111 5.57 7.20 -21.25
C ILE A 111 5.63 8.36 -20.27
N ALA A 112 6.22 9.47 -20.70
CA ALA A 112 6.21 10.73 -19.96
C ALA A 112 4.88 11.43 -20.25
N PHE A 113 4.10 11.71 -19.21
CA PHE A 113 2.95 12.59 -19.31
C PHE A 113 3.45 14.04 -19.15
N PRO A 114 3.12 14.95 -20.08
CA PRO A 114 3.43 16.37 -19.92
C PRO A 114 2.59 16.98 -18.79
N VAL A 115 3.26 17.82 -17.99
CA VAL A 115 2.70 18.64 -16.90
C VAL A 115 1.79 19.73 -17.47
#